data_AF-A0A0Q6Z431-F1
#
_entry.id   AF-A0A0Q6Z431-F1
#
_cell.length_a   1.000
_cell.length_b   1.000
_cell.length_c   1.000
_cell.angle_alpha   90.00
_cell.angle_beta   90.00
_cell.angle_gamma   90.00
#
_symmetry.space_group_name_H-M   'P 1'
#
loop_
_entity.id
_entity.type
_entity.pdbx_description
1 polymer ?
#
loop_
_entity_poly.entity_id
_entity_poly.type
_entity_poly.pdbx_seq_one_letter_code
_entity_poly.pdbx_strand_id
1 'polypeptide(L)'
;MLSREPKRRFPPPWRVEVTQHGYLVKDSNGVTLASVYCRDDLQHWSFGQGHLTSDEARRIAGTIARIPELLNKNPAFTERGPVVQHRRYWKPTHPYHVALEDFFARERYDDISECCRFNDVPFDATGEVFEQEGKRWCTYHFIRQFDAIRFWDKFNGRWMLGDEFIYPERPKHLIVMKSVRGKGAV
;
A
#
# COMPACT_ATOMS: atom_id res chain seq x y z
N MET A 1 29.56 16.08 23.88
CA MET A 1 29.27 15.71 22.47
C MET A 1 28.61 14.34 22.48
N LEU A 2 27.29 14.25 22.26
CA LEU A 2 26.61 12.96 22.19
C LEU A 2 26.82 12.37 20.78
N SER A 3 27.57 11.27 20.72
CA SER A 3 27.73 10.47 19.51
C SER A 3 26.36 10.09 18.96
N ARG A 4 25.95 10.70 17.85
CA ARG A 4 24.89 10.16 16.99
C ARG A 4 25.47 8.93 16.30
N GLU A 5 25.52 7.80 16.99
CA GLU A 5 25.70 6.53 16.30
C GLU A 5 24.62 6.45 15.23
N PRO A 6 24.97 6.24 13.95
CA PRO A 6 23.96 6.09 12.92
C PRO A 6 23.12 4.87 13.29
N LYS A 7 21.87 5.09 13.69
CA LYS A 7 20.87 4.01 13.89
C LYS A 7 21.04 3.04 12.74
N ARG A 8 21.45 1.79 13.02
CA ARG A 8 21.69 0.76 12.02
C ARG A 8 20.40 0.55 11.24
N ARG A 9 20.28 1.20 10.09
CA ARG A 9 19.14 1.06 9.19
C ARG A 9 19.41 -0.16 8.32
N PHE A 10 18.38 -0.94 8.03
CA PHE A 10 18.43 -2.01 7.04
C PHE A 10 18.06 -1.41 5.69
N PRO A 11 19.04 -0.99 4.87
CA PRO A 11 18.75 -0.25 3.67
C PRO A 11 17.91 -1.09 2.69
N PRO A 12 16.85 -0.50 2.11
CA PRO A 12 16.18 -1.10 0.96
C PRO A 12 17.13 -1.14 -0.25
N PRO A 13 16.84 -1.96 -1.28
CA PRO A 13 15.77 -2.95 -1.33
C PRO A 13 16.14 -4.22 -0.54
N TRP A 14 15.16 -4.82 0.13
CA TRP A 14 15.34 -6.14 0.71
C TRP A 14 15.02 -7.20 -0.35
N ARG A 15 15.81 -8.27 -0.41
CA ARG A 15 15.73 -9.32 -1.42
C ARG A 15 15.48 -10.67 -0.77
N VAL A 16 14.70 -11.52 -1.44
CA VAL A 16 14.47 -12.90 -1.04
C VAL A 16 15.42 -13.80 -1.83
N GLU A 17 16.17 -14.63 -1.12
CA GLU A 17 17.04 -15.66 -1.69
C GLU A 17 16.51 -17.05 -1.34
N VAL A 18 16.52 -17.95 -2.33
CA VAL A 18 16.11 -19.35 -2.13
C VAL A 18 17.29 -20.15 -1.62
N THR A 19 17.06 -21.00 -0.64
CA THR A 19 18.05 -21.91 -0.06
C THR A 19 17.51 -23.33 -0.01
N GLN A 20 18.37 -24.30 0.28
CA GLN A 20 18.00 -25.72 0.38
C GLN A 20 16.93 -26.00 1.46
N HIS A 21 16.76 -25.11 2.43
CA HIS A 21 15.85 -25.31 3.56
C HIS A 21 14.72 -24.27 3.65
N GLY A 22 14.56 -23.43 2.61
CA GLY A 22 13.55 -22.37 2.57
C GLY A 22 14.07 -21.08 1.98
N TYR A 23 13.70 -19.94 2.58
CA TYR A 23 13.92 -18.61 2.03
C TYR A 23 14.63 -17.70 3.03
N LEU A 24 15.63 -16.95 2.56
CA LEU A 24 16.30 -15.90 3.33
C LEU A 24 15.87 -14.53 2.83
N VAL A 25 15.65 -13.59 3.75
CA VAL A 25 15.45 -12.18 3.40
C VAL A 25 16.71 -11.42 3.78
N LYS A 26 17.33 -10.74 2.82
CA LYS A 26 18.55 -9.95 3.01
C LYS A 26 18.32 -8.48 2.70
N ASP A 27 19.02 -7.59 3.39
CA ASP A 27 19.08 -6.17 3.03
C ASP A 27 19.99 -5.93 1.82
N SER A 28 20.11 -4.66 1.38
CA SER A 28 20.97 -4.33 0.23
C SER A 28 22.46 -4.49 0.50
N ASN A 29 22.89 -4.58 1.76
CA ASN A 29 24.25 -4.86 2.19
C ASN A 29 24.54 -6.35 2.36
N GLY A 30 23.55 -7.22 2.14
CA GLY A 30 23.69 -8.68 2.29
C GLY A 30 23.49 -9.20 3.72
N VAL A 31 23.02 -8.35 4.65
CA VAL A 31 22.69 -8.77 6.02
C VAL A 31 21.40 -9.57 6.01
N THR A 32 21.42 -10.79 6.54
CA THR A 32 20.22 -11.62 6.70
C THR A 32 19.31 -11.02 7.78
N LEU A 33 18.11 -10.63 7.37
CA LEU A 33 17.07 -10.04 8.23
C LEU A 33 16.10 -11.09 8.76
N ALA A 34 15.76 -12.10 7.95
CA ALA A 34 14.85 -13.18 8.33
C ALA A 34 15.21 -14.48 7.60
N SER A 35 14.95 -15.60 8.26
CA SER A 35 15.02 -16.95 7.67
C SER A 35 13.66 -17.63 7.82
N VAL A 36 13.06 -18.02 6.70
CA VAL A 36 11.75 -18.67 6.65
C VAL A 36 11.96 -20.09 6.16
N TYR A 37 11.88 -21.04 7.08
CA TYR A 37 12.09 -22.46 6.79
C TYR A 37 10.82 -23.10 6.23
N CYS A 38 10.99 -24.02 5.28
CA CYS A 38 9.91 -24.87 4.77
C CYS A 38 10.33 -26.34 4.77
N ARG A 39 9.34 -27.23 4.90
CA ARG A 39 9.52 -28.69 4.87
C ARG A 39 8.39 -29.33 4.08
N ASP A 40 8.55 -29.32 2.75
CA ASP A 40 7.59 -29.98 1.85
C ASP A 40 7.58 -31.50 2.04
N ASP A 41 8.71 -32.05 2.47
CA ASP A 41 8.89 -33.46 2.80
C ASP A 41 8.08 -33.92 4.01
N LEU A 42 7.69 -33.03 4.92
CA LEU A 42 6.91 -33.41 6.11
C LEU A 42 5.40 -33.24 5.93
N GLN A 43 4.96 -32.57 4.86
CA GLN A 43 3.55 -32.27 4.58
C GLN A 43 2.66 -33.51 4.45
N HIS A 44 3.23 -34.65 4.04
CA HIS A 44 2.49 -35.90 3.86
C HIS A 44 2.25 -36.68 5.17
N TRP A 45 2.89 -36.26 6.27
CA TRP A 45 2.72 -36.88 7.58
C TRP A 45 1.83 -36.01 8.48
N SER A 46 1.10 -36.64 9.40
CA SER A 46 0.19 -35.96 10.35
C SER A 46 0.87 -34.90 11.23
N PHE A 47 2.20 -34.98 11.40
CA PHE A 47 3.00 -34.01 12.15
C PHE A 47 3.53 -32.84 11.28
N GLY A 48 3.28 -32.86 9.96
CA GLY A 48 3.66 -31.80 9.03
C GLY A 48 2.96 -30.46 9.26
N GLN A 49 1.85 -30.45 10.00
CA GLN A 49 1.06 -29.26 10.36
C GLN A 49 1.88 -28.17 11.08
N GLY A 50 3.02 -28.53 11.70
CA GLY A 50 3.93 -27.58 12.35
C GLY A 50 4.93 -26.89 11.42
N HIS A 51 4.94 -27.21 10.11
CA HIS A 51 5.91 -26.71 9.16
C HIS A 51 5.25 -26.03 7.96
N LEU A 52 5.87 -24.96 7.48
CA LEU A 52 5.42 -24.25 6.29
C LEU A 52 5.71 -25.08 5.02
N THR A 53 4.79 -25.02 4.06
CA THR A 53 5.10 -25.33 2.65
C THR A 53 6.10 -24.32 2.08
N SER A 54 6.78 -24.70 1.00
CA SER A 54 7.61 -23.79 0.21
C SER A 54 6.80 -22.59 -0.31
N ASP A 55 5.54 -22.80 -0.72
CA ASP A 55 4.68 -21.71 -1.18
C ASP A 55 4.29 -20.73 -0.07
N GLU A 56 3.97 -21.21 1.13
CA GLU A 56 3.70 -20.37 2.29
C GLU A 56 4.96 -19.61 2.73
N ALA A 57 6.10 -20.29 2.81
CA ALA A 57 7.37 -19.68 3.17
C ALA A 57 7.78 -18.59 2.16
N ARG A 58 7.58 -18.85 0.86
CA ARG A 58 7.80 -17.86 -0.21
C ARG A 58 6.92 -16.63 -0.04
N ARG A 59 5.64 -16.80 0.28
CA ARG A 59 4.69 -15.69 0.50
C ARG A 59 5.07 -14.85 1.73
N ILE A 60 5.47 -15.50 2.82
CA ILE A 60 5.92 -14.83 4.04
C ILE A 60 7.21 -14.05 3.79
N ALA A 61 8.23 -14.70 3.23
CA ALA A 61 9.52 -14.05 2.92
C ALA A 61 9.35 -12.87 1.94
N GLY A 62 8.49 -13.03 0.92
CA GLY A 62 8.15 -11.95 -0.01
C GLY A 62 7.46 -10.76 0.65
N THR A 63 6.59 -11.01 1.63
CA THR A 63 5.95 -9.94 2.42
C THR A 63 6.97 -9.20 3.28
N ILE A 64 7.89 -9.91 3.94
CA ILE A 64 8.95 -9.32 4.76
C ILE A 64 9.84 -8.42 3.90
N ALA A 65 10.24 -8.86 2.70
CA ALA A 65 11.06 -8.07 1.79
C ALA A 65 10.41 -6.73 1.35
N ARG A 66 9.08 -6.61 1.44
CA ARG A 66 8.33 -5.38 1.10
C ARG A 66 8.17 -4.41 2.26
N ILE A 67 8.57 -4.77 3.49
CA ILE A 67 8.42 -3.93 4.67
C ILE A 67 9.02 -2.52 4.49
N PRO A 68 10.21 -2.32 3.88
CA PRO A 68 10.73 -0.96 3.68
C PRO A 68 9.84 -0.09 2.82
N GLU A 69 9.22 -0.65 1.78
CA GLU A 69 8.30 0.06 0.91
C GLU A 69 7.01 0.42 1.65
N LEU A 70 6.56 -0.45 2.56
CA LEU A 70 5.39 -0.21 3.40
C LEU A 70 5.63 0.82 4.51
N LEU A 71 6.84 0.88 5.05
CA LEU A 71 7.18 1.74 6.19
C LEU A 71 7.71 3.13 5.79
N ASN A 72 8.24 3.28 4.57
CA ASN A 72 8.76 4.57 4.13
C ASN A 72 7.61 5.54 3.82
N LYS A 73 7.42 6.52 4.70
CA LYS A 73 6.54 7.66 4.40
C LYS A 73 7.12 8.43 3.21
N ASN A 74 6.31 8.61 2.16
CA ASN A 74 6.70 9.46 1.05
C ASN A 74 6.38 10.93 1.38
N PRO A 75 7.37 11.84 1.43
CA PRO A 75 7.15 13.23 1.81
C PRO A 75 6.28 14.01 0.82
N ALA A 76 6.18 13.58 -0.44
CA ALA A 76 5.30 14.21 -1.42
C ALA A 76 3.80 13.95 -1.12
N PHE A 77 3.49 12.90 -0.36
CA PHE A 77 2.14 12.43 -0.07
C PHE A 77 1.73 12.73 1.37
N THR A 78 1.70 14.00 1.74
CA THR A 78 1.48 14.42 3.13
C THR A 78 0.09 14.03 3.64
N GLU A 79 0.01 13.71 4.94
CA GLU A 79 -1.26 13.50 5.65
C GLU A 79 -2.14 14.77 5.61
N ARG A 80 -3.46 14.58 5.53
CA ARG A 80 -4.43 15.67 5.72
C ARG A 80 -4.25 16.16 7.15
N GLY A 81 -3.56 17.29 7.31
CA GLY A 81 -3.32 17.94 8.60
C GLY A 81 -4.64 18.30 9.30
N PRO A 82 -4.58 18.68 10.59
CA PRO A 82 -5.76 19.04 11.35
C PRO A 82 -6.52 20.16 10.63
N VAL A 83 -7.79 19.89 10.31
CA VAL A 83 -8.63 20.85 9.58
C VAL A 83 -8.99 22.01 10.52
N VAL A 84 -8.68 23.24 10.10
CA VAL A 84 -8.89 24.47 10.91
C VAL A 84 -10.36 24.92 10.92
N GLN A 85 -11.17 24.48 9.94
CA GLN A 85 -12.58 24.83 9.83
C GLN A 85 -13.46 23.58 9.62
N HIS A 86 -14.59 23.53 10.32
CA HIS A 86 -15.53 22.42 10.46
C HIS A 86 -15.87 21.64 9.17
N ARG A 87 -15.05 20.67 8.78
CA ARG A 87 -15.49 19.56 7.93
C ARG A 87 -15.85 18.36 8.81
N ARG A 88 -17.09 17.88 8.65
CA ARG A 88 -17.76 16.98 9.61
C ARG A 88 -17.20 15.56 9.61
N TYR A 89 -16.42 15.15 8.60
CA TYR A 89 -16.09 13.73 8.38
C TYR A 89 -14.59 13.40 8.33
N TRP A 90 -13.71 14.37 8.61
CA TRP A 90 -12.28 14.08 8.79
C TRP A 90 -12.04 13.26 10.06
N LYS A 91 -11.29 12.15 9.93
CA LYS A 91 -10.91 11.29 11.04
C LYS A 91 -9.39 11.31 11.22
N PRO A 92 -8.87 11.60 12.43
CA PRO A 92 -7.43 11.53 12.72
C PRO A 92 -6.82 10.15 12.42
N THR A 93 -7.61 9.09 12.52
CA THR A 93 -7.18 7.71 12.22
C THR A 93 -7.07 7.41 10.72
N HIS A 94 -7.64 8.24 9.85
CA HIS A 94 -7.60 8.10 8.40
C HIS A 94 -7.00 9.36 7.78
N PRO A 95 -5.71 9.62 8.00
CA PRO A 95 -5.10 10.88 7.64
C PRO A 95 -4.99 11.09 6.12
N TYR A 96 -4.98 10.05 5.30
CA TYR A 96 -4.74 10.18 3.86
C TYR A 96 -6.05 10.26 3.09
N HIS A 97 -6.17 11.22 2.19
CA HIS A 97 -7.41 11.46 1.44
C HIS A 97 -7.13 11.59 -0.05
N VAL A 98 -7.99 10.96 -0.86
CA VAL A 98 -7.93 11.01 -2.32
C VAL A 98 -9.32 11.33 -2.84
N ALA A 99 -9.42 12.30 -3.75
CA ALA A 99 -10.66 12.66 -4.42
C ALA A 99 -10.74 12.00 -5.80
N LEU A 100 -11.91 11.45 -6.13
CA LEU A 100 -12.28 11.03 -7.49
C LEU A 100 -13.41 11.92 -8.01
N GLU A 101 -13.46 12.13 -9.31
CA GLU A 101 -14.59 12.81 -9.95
C GLU A 101 -15.88 12.01 -9.72
N ASP A 102 -16.96 12.66 -9.27
CA ASP A 102 -18.22 12.02 -8.84
C ASP A 102 -18.82 11.17 -9.96
N PHE A 103 -18.84 11.70 -11.19
CA PHE A 103 -19.33 10.98 -12.35
C PHE A 103 -18.51 9.71 -12.62
N PHE A 104 -17.19 9.82 -12.64
CA PHE A 104 -16.28 8.68 -12.83
C PHE A 104 -16.46 7.62 -11.74
N ALA A 105 -16.52 8.05 -10.47
CA ALA A 105 -16.66 7.15 -9.33
C ALA A 105 -17.98 6.39 -9.34
N ARG A 106 -19.07 7.04 -9.79
CA ARG A 106 -20.40 6.43 -9.89
C ARG A 106 -20.53 5.46 -11.05
N GLU A 107 -20.08 5.84 -12.24
CA GLU A 107 -20.15 4.97 -13.42
C GLU A 107 -19.32 3.70 -13.27
N ARG A 108 -18.20 3.78 -12.53
CA ARG A 108 -17.26 2.67 -12.36
C ARG A 108 -17.23 2.12 -10.94
N TYR A 109 -18.28 2.36 -10.15
CA TYR A 109 -18.28 1.99 -8.74
C TYR A 109 -17.97 0.51 -8.52
N ASP A 110 -18.61 -0.38 -9.29
CA ASP A 110 -18.43 -1.82 -9.17
C ASP A 110 -17.02 -2.25 -9.56
N ASP A 111 -16.46 -1.68 -10.64
CA ASP A 111 -15.10 -1.96 -11.10
C ASP A 111 -14.05 -1.48 -10.08
N ILE A 112 -14.25 -0.29 -9.51
CA ILE A 112 -13.38 0.28 -8.47
C ILE A 112 -13.46 -0.60 -7.22
N SER A 113 -14.67 -0.97 -6.79
CA SER A 113 -14.92 -1.80 -5.62
C SER A 113 -14.29 -3.20 -5.76
N GLU A 114 -14.49 -3.87 -6.91
CA GLU A 114 -13.84 -5.14 -7.21
C GLU A 114 -12.31 -5.01 -7.24
N CYS A 115 -11.79 -3.95 -7.87
CA CYS A 115 -10.34 -3.73 -7.96
C CYS A 115 -9.73 -3.46 -6.57
N CYS A 116 -10.36 -2.63 -5.74
CA CYS A 116 -9.93 -2.37 -4.36
C CYS A 116 -9.93 -3.66 -3.53
N ARG A 117 -11.02 -4.43 -3.58
CA ARG A 117 -11.14 -5.73 -2.89
C ARG A 117 -10.07 -6.72 -3.32
N PHE A 118 -9.79 -6.82 -4.62
CA PHE A 118 -8.77 -7.73 -5.16
C PHE A 118 -7.33 -7.36 -4.74
N ASN A 119 -7.10 -6.09 -4.40
CA ASN A 119 -5.79 -5.58 -4.04
C ASN A 119 -5.63 -5.31 -2.54
N ASP A 120 -6.62 -5.71 -1.72
CA ASP A 120 -6.70 -5.46 -0.28
C ASP A 120 -6.53 -3.97 0.08
N VAL A 121 -7.14 -3.10 -0.73
CA VAL A 121 -7.16 -1.64 -0.53
C VAL A 121 -8.53 -1.24 0.03
N PRO A 122 -8.61 -0.59 1.21
CA PRO A 122 -9.87 -0.07 1.73
C PRO A 122 -10.51 0.92 0.77
N PHE A 123 -11.83 0.87 0.59
CA PHE A 123 -12.56 1.76 -0.32
C PHE A 123 -13.67 2.50 0.43
N ASP A 124 -13.24 3.34 1.38
CA ASP A 124 -14.13 4.02 2.31
C ASP A 124 -14.31 5.49 1.90
N ALA A 125 -15.55 5.85 1.54
CA ALA A 125 -15.91 7.23 1.27
C ALA A 125 -16.08 8.02 2.58
N THR A 126 -15.64 9.27 2.59
CA THR A 126 -15.95 10.23 3.68
C THR A 126 -17.41 10.71 3.64
N GLY A 127 -18.08 10.58 2.49
CA GLY A 127 -19.34 11.25 2.20
C GLY A 127 -19.18 12.75 1.86
N GLU A 128 -17.95 13.30 1.93
CA GLU A 128 -17.66 14.66 1.52
C GLU A 128 -17.65 14.75 -0.01
N VAL A 129 -18.56 15.57 -0.51
CA VAL A 129 -18.64 15.92 -1.93
C VAL A 129 -18.52 17.42 -2.06
N PHE A 130 -17.66 17.88 -2.96
CA PHE A 130 -17.42 19.30 -3.19
C PHE A 130 -17.26 19.59 -4.68
N GLU A 131 -17.41 20.86 -5.04
CA GLU A 131 -17.20 21.33 -6.41
C GLU A 131 -15.88 22.07 -6.51
N GLN A 132 -15.08 21.71 -7.50
CA GLN A 132 -13.80 22.35 -7.80
C GLN A 132 -13.51 22.18 -9.29
N GLU A 133 -13.02 23.25 -9.93
CA GLU A 133 -12.72 23.27 -11.38
C GLU A 133 -13.95 22.92 -12.25
N GLY A 134 -15.16 23.30 -11.82
CA GLY A 134 -16.41 23.02 -12.54
C GLY A 134 -16.84 21.54 -12.51
N LYS A 135 -16.18 20.72 -11.69
CA LYS A 135 -16.46 19.29 -11.52
C LYS A 135 -16.85 19.00 -10.07
N ARG A 136 -17.65 17.96 -9.90
CA ARG A 136 -18.03 17.43 -8.59
C ARG A 136 -17.07 16.30 -8.21
N TRP A 137 -16.58 16.33 -6.97
CA TRP A 137 -15.55 15.40 -6.48
C TRP A 137 -16.00 14.71 -5.19
N CYS A 138 -15.76 13.40 -5.11
CA CYS A 138 -16.04 12.55 -3.95
C CYS A 138 -14.74 12.17 -3.25
N THR A 139 -14.70 12.37 -1.92
CA THR A 139 -13.48 12.14 -1.13
C THR A 139 -13.48 10.78 -0.45
N TYR A 140 -12.39 10.03 -0.61
CA TYR A 140 -12.11 8.74 0.03
C TYR A 140 -10.97 8.89 1.04
N HIS A 141 -11.01 8.13 2.13
CA HIS A 141 -10.04 8.22 3.21
C HIS A 141 -9.33 6.90 3.48
N PHE A 142 -8.09 6.96 3.95
CA PHE A 142 -7.24 5.79 4.15
C PHE A 142 -6.40 5.93 5.42
N ILE A 143 -6.21 4.80 6.12
CA ILE A 143 -5.33 4.69 7.27
C ILE A 143 -3.86 4.67 6.83
N ARG A 144 -3.55 3.88 5.78
CA ARG A 144 -2.18 3.68 5.31
C ARG A 144 -1.90 4.55 4.08
N GLN A 145 -0.76 5.26 4.10
CA GLN A 145 -0.33 6.12 2.99
C GLN A 145 -0.20 5.32 1.70
N PHE A 146 0.35 4.11 1.80
CA PHE A 146 0.59 3.24 0.66
C PHE A 146 -0.71 2.84 -0.06
N ASP A 147 -1.79 2.57 0.68
CA ASP A 147 -3.09 2.25 0.10
C ASP A 147 -3.66 3.45 -0.67
N ALA A 148 -3.57 4.64 -0.08
CA ALA A 148 -3.99 5.89 -0.71
C ALA A 148 -3.20 6.18 -1.99
N ILE A 149 -1.87 5.98 -1.99
CA ILE A 149 -1.03 6.18 -3.18
C ILE A 149 -1.42 5.21 -4.29
N ARG A 150 -1.65 3.93 -3.96
CA ARG A 150 -2.07 2.91 -4.94
C ARG A 150 -3.43 3.24 -5.53
N PHE A 151 -4.37 3.67 -4.71
CA PHE A 151 -5.70 4.10 -5.13
C PHE A 151 -5.63 5.35 -6.03
N TRP A 152 -4.87 6.36 -5.60
CA TRP A 152 -4.60 7.58 -6.36
C TRP A 152 -4.02 7.28 -7.75
N ASP A 153 -2.99 6.44 -7.81
CA ASP A 153 -2.32 6.05 -9.06
C ASP A 153 -3.24 5.28 -9.99
N LYS A 154 -4.00 4.32 -9.45
CA LYS A 154 -4.84 3.42 -10.24
C LYS A 154 -6.02 4.14 -10.89
N PHE A 155 -6.64 5.06 -10.17
CA PHE A 155 -7.89 5.71 -10.59
C PHE A 155 -7.70 7.17 -11.01
N ASN A 156 -6.45 7.60 -11.22
CA ASN A 156 -6.10 8.97 -11.58
C ASN A 156 -6.73 10.01 -10.62
N GLY A 157 -6.69 9.69 -9.32
CA GLY A 157 -7.29 10.53 -8.29
C GLY A 157 -6.54 11.85 -8.09
N ARG A 158 -7.08 12.70 -7.22
CA ARG A 158 -6.40 13.90 -6.73
C ARG A 158 -6.04 13.71 -5.27
N TRP A 159 -4.76 13.89 -4.95
CA TRP A 159 -4.33 13.85 -3.56
C TRP A 159 -4.83 15.10 -2.84
N MET A 160 -5.28 14.97 -1.60
CA MET A 160 -5.89 16.07 -0.86
C MET A 160 -5.02 16.49 0.34
N LEU A 161 -4.79 17.80 0.49
CA LEU A 161 -4.31 18.39 1.74
C LEU A 161 -5.28 19.49 2.18
N GLY A 162 -5.98 19.24 3.29
CA GLY A 162 -7.12 20.06 3.67
C GLY A 162 -8.21 19.97 2.60
N ASP A 163 -8.40 21.06 1.87
CA ASP A 163 -9.38 21.25 0.80
C ASP A 163 -8.73 21.48 -0.57
N GLU A 164 -7.40 21.42 -0.64
CA GLU A 164 -6.63 21.68 -1.85
C GLU A 164 -6.17 20.38 -2.52
N PHE A 165 -6.10 20.39 -3.86
CA PHE A 165 -5.48 19.34 -4.64
C PHE A 165 -3.97 19.51 -4.66
N ILE A 166 -3.28 18.41 -4.33
CA ILE A 166 -1.85 18.26 -4.53
C ILE A 166 -1.61 17.31 -5.70
N TYR A 167 -0.58 17.63 -6.47
CA TYR A 167 -0.13 16.87 -7.63
C TYR A 167 1.26 16.27 -7.35
N PRO A 168 1.35 15.26 -6.47
CA PRO A 168 2.63 14.65 -6.14
C PRO A 168 3.20 13.88 -7.33
N GLU A 169 4.52 13.82 -7.45
CA GLU A 169 5.18 12.98 -8.45
C GLU A 169 4.97 11.50 -8.15
N ARG A 170 4.73 10.71 -9.21
CA ARG A 170 4.54 9.27 -9.09
C ARG A 170 5.83 8.60 -8.56
N PRO A 171 5.77 7.81 -7.47
CA PRO A 171 6.94 7.09 -6.97
C PRO A 171 7.47 6.09 -8.01
N LYS A 172 8.79 6.05 -8.22
CA LYS A 172 9.45 5.20 -9.24
C LYS A 172 9.20 3.69 -9.08
N HIS A 173 9.03 3.22 -7.85
CA HIS A 173 8.87 1.79 -7.53
C HIS A 173 7.48 1.48 -6.97
N LEU A 174 6.44 2.19 -7.42
CA LEU A 174 5.09 1.97 -6.93
C LEU A 174 4.51 0.62 -7.42
N ILE A 175 4.05 -0.21 -6.49
CA ILE A 175 3.32 -1.45 -6.81
C ILE A 175 1.90 -1.09 -7.27
N VAL A 176 1.66 -1.22 -8.57
CA VAL A 176 0.37 -0.88 -9.20
C VAL A 176 -0.73 -1.88 -8.80
N MET A 177 -1.95 -1.38 -8.63
CA MET A 177 -3.12 -2.23 -8.41
C MET A 177 -3.45 -3.05 -9.66
N LYS A 178 -3.65 -4.35 -9.47
CA LYS A 178 -4.05 -5.29 -10.52
C LYS A 178 -5.54 -5.15 -10.83
N SER A 179 -5.92 -5.23 -12.09
CA SER A 179 -7.34 -5.27 -12.49
C SER A 179 -7.88 -6.70 -12.41
N VAL A 180 -9.15 -6.86 -12.03
CA VAL A 180 -9.82 -8.17 -11.89
C VAL A 180 -10.13 -8.81 -13.25
N ARG A 181 -10.27 -8.01 -14.32
CA ARG A 181 -10.50 -8.51 -15.68
C ARG A 181 -9.61 -7.80 -16.69
N GLY A 182 -8.96 -8.60 -17.54
CA GLY A 182 -8.54 -8.16 -18.86
C GLY A 182 -9.79 -7.98 -19.72
N LYS A 183 -10.40 -6.80 -19.68
CA LYS A 183 -11.24 -6.29 -20.76
C LYS A 183 -10.91 -4.82 -20.96
N GLY A 184 -10.24 -4.55 -22.08
CA GLY A 184 -10.20 -3.23 -22.72
C GLY A 184 -9.14 -2.27 -22.19
N ALA A 185 -7.94 -2.38 -22.73
CA ALA A 185 -7.25 -1.21 -23.28
C ALA A 185 -6.66 -1.67 -24.63
N VAL A 186 -7.39 -1.34 -25.69
CA VAL A 186 -6.79 -1.07 -27.01
C VAL A 186 -6.13 0.29 -26.90
#